data_AF-A0A7Y8M7K8-F1
#
_entry.id   AF-A0A7Y8M7K8-F1
#
_cell.length_a   1.000
_cell.length_b   1.000
_cell.length_c   1.000
_cell.angle_alpha   90.00
_cell.angle_beta   90.00
_cell.angle_gamma   90.00
#
_symmetry.space_group_name_H-M   'P 1'
#
loop_
_entity.id
_entity.type
_entity.pdbx_description
1 polymer ?
#
loop_
_entity_poly.entity_id
_entity_poly.type
_entity_poly.pdbx_seq_one_letter_code
_entity_poly.pdbx_strand_id
1 'polypeptide(L)'
;TVIMDGLPVNACLVLAGQADGRHVETVEGLSHNGQLHPLQTAFVEEGAVQCGFCTPGAIMAAKALLDLNPRPTDDEIREALSGNLCRCTGYTKMVAAVRRAAEVMSDGR
;
A
#
# COMPACT_ATOMS: atom_id res chain seq x y z
N THR A 1 5.13 -6.69 4.04
CA THR A 1 4.12 -5.90 4.77
C THR A 1 2.75 -6.49 4.49
N VAL A 2 1.95 -6.70 5.53
CA VAL A 2 0.51 -7.02 5.46
C VAL A 2 -0.22 -6.10 6.42
N ILE A 3 -1.54 -5.99 6.33
CA ILE A 3 -2.34 -5.28 7.34
C ILE A 3 -2.90 -6.32 8.32
N MET A 4 -2.60 -6.17 9.60
CA MET A 4 -3.10 -7.02 10.68
C MET A 4 -3.89 -6.14 11.66
N ASP A 5 -5.18 -6.43 11.84
CA ASP A 5 -6.11 -5.63 12.65
C ASP A 5 -6.06 -4.12 12.34
N GLY A 6 -5.98 -3.78 11.04
CA GLY A 6 -5.94 -2.39 10.57
C GLY A 6 -4.56 -1.71 10.64
N LEU A 7 -3.53 -2.39 11.15
CA LEU A 7 -2.17 -1.85 11.24
C LEU A 7 -1.21 -2.53 10.26
N PRO A 8 -0.32 -1.77 9.58
CA PRO A 8 0.69 -2.37 8.71
C PRO A 8 1.79 -3.03 9.56
N VAL A 9 2.06 -4.31 9.28
CA VAL A 9 3.09 -5.09 10.01
C VAL A 9 4.05 -5.81 9.06
N ASN A 10 5.29 -5.97 9.52
CA ASN A 10 6.27 -6.84 8.87
C ASN A 10 5.99 -8.30 9.25
N ALA A 11 5.27 -9.01 8.39
CA ALA A 11 4.89 -10.41 8.63
C ALA A 11 6.08 -11.34 8.95
N CYS A 12 7.28 -11.05 8.45
CA CYS A 12 8.49 -11.82 8.78
C CYS A 12 8.93 -11.69 10.25
N LEU A 13 8.40 -10.72 10.99
CA LEU A 13 8.66 -10.49 12.41
C LEU A 13 7.46 -10.88 13.29
N VAL A 14 6.45 -11.53 12.72
CA VAL A 14 5.27 -12.01 13.43
C VAL A 14 5.22 -13.53 13.33
N LEU A 15 5.18 -14.22 14.46
CA LEU A 15 5.02 -15.68 14.46
C LEU A 15 3.60 -16.03 14.02
N ALA A 16 3.45 -17.13 13.28
CA ALA A 16 2.14 -17.56 12.79
C ALA A 16 1.11 -17.73 13.93
N GLY A 17 1.51 -18.25 15.10
CA GLY A 17 0.62 -18.37 16.26
C GLY A 17 0.18 -17.03 16.89
N GLN A 18 0.91 -15.93 16.65
CA GLN A 18 0.47 -14.59 17.07
C GLN A 18 -0.63 -14.02 16.17
N ALA A 19 -0.80 -14.56 14.97
CA ALA A 19 -1.87 -14.21 14.05
C ALA A 19 -3.16 -14.99 14.30
N ASP A 20 -3.18 -15.91 15.27
CA ASP A 20 -4.39 -16.68 15.60
C ASP A 20 -5.52 -15.75 16.07
N GLY A 21 -6.71 -15.91 15.46
CA GLY A 21 -7.88 -15.06 15.70
C GLY A 21 -7.76 -13.61 15.19
N ARG A 22 -6.69 -13.24 14.49
CA ARG A 22 -6.46 -11.88 13.96
C ARG A 22 -7.00 -11.74 12.54
N HIS A 23 -7.42 -10.53 12.15
CA HIS A 23 -7.77 -10.25 10.77
C HIS A 23 -6.52 -9.84 9.98
N VAL A 24 -6.18 -10.61 8.93
CA VAL A 24 -5.03 -10.32 8.06
C VAL A 24 -5.51 -10.02 6.64
N GLU A 25 -5.14 -8.86 6.13
CA GLU A 25 -5.36 -8.45 4.75
C GLU A 25 -4.01 -8.41 4.00
N THR A 26 -3.99 -8.99 2.80
CA THR A 26 -2.83 -9.02 1.89
C THR A 26 -3.16 -8.34 0.56
N VAL A 27 -2.17 -8.18 -0.31
CA VAL A 27 -2.35 -7.49 -1.60
C VAL A 27 -3.39 -8.17 -2.50
N GLU A 28 -3.52 -9.49 -2.39
CA GLU A 28 -4.49 -10.32 -3.11
C GLU A 28 -5.93 -9.98 -2.71
N GLY A 29 -6.14 -9.50 -1.47
CA GLY A 29 -7.46 -9.11 -0.96
C GLY A 29 -7.96 -7.74 -1.44
N LEU A 30 -7.12 -6.96 -2.14
CA LEU A 30 -7.48 -5.60 -2.54
C LEU A 30 -8.34 -5.54 -3.80
N SER A 31 -8.22 -6.52 -4.69
CA SER A 31 -9.05 -6.56 -5.88
C SER A 31 -10.39 -7.22 -5.56
N HIS A 32 -11.47 -6.66 -6.11
CA HIS A 32 -12.82 -7.16 -5.88
C HIS A 32 -13.54 -7.37 -7.21
N ASN A 33 -14.02 -8.58 -7.49
CA ASN A 33 -14.68 -8.95 -8.75
C ASN A 33 -13.86 -8.58 -10.01
N GLY A 34 -12.54 -8.77 -9.95
CA GLY A 34 -11.63 -8.43 -11.05
C GLY A 34 -11.35 -6.93 -11.23
N GLN A 35 -11.95 -6.08 -10.40
CA GLN A 35 -11.64 -4.64 -10.37
C GLN A 35 -10.46 -4.40 -9.43
N LEU A 36 -9.46 -3.67 -9.92
CA LEU A 36 -8.30 -3.27 -9.14
C LEU A 36 -8.68 -2.18 -8.14
N HIS A 37 -8.06 -2.22 -6.97
CA HIS A 37 -8.12 -1.12 -6.02
C HIS A 37 -7.48 0.15 -6.63
N PRO A 38 -7.96 1.38 -6.32
CA PRO A 38 -7.36 2.62 -6.83
C PRO A 38 -5.84 2.70 -6.67
N LEU A 39 -5.28 2.23 -5.55
CA LEU A 39 -3.83 2.09 -5.35
C LEU A 39 -3.17 1.16 -6.38
N GLN A 40 -3.75 0.00 -6.67
CA GLN A 40 -3.20 -0.94 -7.65
C GLN A 40 -3.20 -0.30 -9.05
N THR A 41 -4.31 0.34 -9.44
CA THR A 41 -4.41 1.07 -10.71
C THR A 41 -3.38 2.19 -10.80
N ALA A 42 -3.28 3.05 -9.78
CA ALA A 42 -2.34 4.17 -9.78
C ALA A 42 -0.88 3.72 -9.82
N PHE A 43 -0.51 2.61 -9.16
CA PHE A 43 0.84 2.07 -9.23
C PHE A 43 1.22 1.62 -10.65
N VAL A 44 0.28 1.04 -11.39
CA VAL A 44 0.46 0.66 -12.79
C VAL A 44 0.59 1.91 -13.66
N GLU A 45 -0.35 2.84 -13.55
CA GLU A 45 -0.43 4.02 -14.42
C GLU A 45 0.72 5.01 -14.23
N GLU A 46 1.21 5.20 -12.99
CA GLU A 46 2.33 6.10 -12.71
C GLU A 46 3.71 5.47 -13.00
N GLY A 47 3.75 4.19 -13.38
CA GLY A 47 5.01 3.46 -13.57
C GLY A 47 5.74 3.21 -12.25
N ALA A 48 5.00 3.02 -11.15
CA ALA A 48 5.55 2.71 -9.83
C ALA A 48 5.94 1.22 -9.67
N VAL A 49 5.88 0.44 -10.76
CA VAL A 49 6.23 -0.97 -10.82
C VAL A 49 7.33 -1.19 -11.85
N GLN A 50 8.43 -1.82 -11.43
CA GLN A 50 9.49 -2.32 -12.32
C GLN A 50 9.67 -3.83 -12.13
N CYS A 51 10.58 -4.26 -11.24
CA CYS A 51 10.74 -5.69 -10.94
C CYS A 51 9.55 -6.31 -10.19
N GLY A 52 8.69 -5.48 -9.58
CA GLY A 52 7.48 -5.90 -8.87
C GLY A 52 7.69 -6.45 -7.45
N PHE A 53 8.92 -6.75 -7.03
CA PHE A 53 9.17 -7.46 -5.77
C PHE A 53 8.69 -6.71 -4.52
N CYS A 54 8.93 -5.39 -4.45
CA CYS A 54 8.49 -4.57 -3.32
C CYS A 54 7.04 -4.08 -3.44
N THR A 55 6.41 -4.24 -4.61
CA THR A 55 5.09 -3.66 -4.93
C THR A 55 4.00 -4.11 -3.95
N PRO A 56 3.88 -5.41 -3.59
CA PRO A 56 2.88 -5.84 -2.60
C PRO A 56 3.00 -5.09 -1.28
N GLY A 57 4.22 -5.02 -0.72
CA GLY A 57 4.45 -4.38 0.57
C GLY A 57 4.18 -2.87 0.55
N ALA A 58 4.63 -2.19 -0.51
CA ALA A 58 4.42 -0.76 -0.69
C ALA A 58 2.94 -0.40 -0.83
N ILE A 59 2.16 -1.19 -1.59
CA ILE A 59 0.71 -0.99 -1.71
C ILE A 59 0.01 -1.19 -0.37
N MET A 60 0.34 -2.24 0.40
CA MET A 60 -0.27 -2.46 1.72
C MET A 60 0.05 -1.35 2.71
N ALA A 61 1.29 -0.83 2.70
CA ALA A 61 1.67 0.31 3.55
C ALA A 61 0.93 1.60 3.15
N ALA A 62 0.83 1.88 1.84
CA ALA A 62 0.07 3.01 1.33
C ALA A 62 -1.42 2.91 1.65
N LYS A 63 -2.01 1.71 1.56
CA LYS A 63 -3.41 1.48 1.95
C LYS A 63 -3.63 1.81 3.42
N ALA A 64 -2.78 1.29 4.31
CA ALA A 64 -2.87 1.58 5.73
C ALA A 64 -2.80 3.09 6.04
N LEU A 65 -1.96 3.84 5.30
CA LEU A 65 -1.93 5.30 5.38
C LEU A 65 -3.27 5.91 4.94
N LEU A 66 -3.77 5.54 3.75
CA LEU A 66 -4.98 6.16 3.17
C LEU A 66 -6.27 5.80 3.91
N ASP A 67 -6.33 4.63 4.54
CA ASP A 67 -7.45 4.23 5.40
C ASP A 67 -7.54 5.14 6.65
N LEU A 68 -6.40 5.63 7.15
CA LEU A 68 -6.32 6.54 8.32
C LEU A 68 -6.36 8.03 7.92
N ASN A 69 -5.63 8.42 6.89
CA ASN A 69 -5.53 9.78 6.38
C ASN A 69 -5.80 9.77 4.86
N PRO A 70 -7.05 10.05 4.42
CA PRO A 70 -7.41 10.06 3.00
C PRO A 70 -6.77 11.19 2.18
N ARG A 71 -6.17 12.20 2.82
CA ARG A 71 -5.52 13.34 2.15
C ARG A 71 -4.13 13.58 2.74
N PRO A 72 -3.20 12.63 2.59
CA PRO A 72 -1.87 12.77 3.14
C PRO A 72 -1.04 13.76 2.31
N THR A 73 -0.10 14.40 2.99
CA THR A 73 0.98 15.16 2.35
C THR A 73 2.02 14.21 1.75
N ASP A 74 2.83 14.72 0.81
CA ASP A 74 3.94 13.97 0.23
C ASP A 74 4.92 13.42 1.29
N ASP A 75 5.13 14.14 2.40
CA ASP A 75 6.01 13.71 3.49
C ASP A 75 5.40 12.58 4.32
N GLU A 76 4.10 12.61 4.59
CA GLU A 76 3.38 11.50 5.23
C GLU A 76 3.41 10.24 4.34
N ILE A 77 3.30 10.41 3.02
CA ILE A 77 3.43 9.30 2.08
C ILE A 77 4.84 8.71 2.13
N ARG A 78 5.89 9.55 2.12
CA ARG A 78 7.28 9.08 2.23
C ARG A 78 7.52 8.36 3.54
N GLU A 79 7.00 8.87 4.64
CA GLU A 79 7.13 8.26 5.96
C GLU A 79 6.45 6.89 6.01
N ALA A 80 5.22 6.77 5.50
CA ALA A 80 4.51 5.50 5.45
C ALA A 80 5.23 4.44 4.56
N LEU A 81 5.96 4.89 3.54
CA LEU A 81 6.73 4.02 2.65
C LEU A 81 8.16 3.74 3.16
N SER A 82 8.63 4.40 4.22
CA SER A 82 10.03 4.32 4.69
C SER A 82 10.47 2.89 5.04
N GLY A 83 9.55 2.04 5.50
CA GLY A 83 9.79 0.62 5.78
C GLY A 83 9.79 -0.30 4.54
N ASN A 84 9.47 0.20 3.35
CA ASN A 84 9.33 -0.59 2.12
C ASN A 84 10.45 -0.23 1.13
N LEU A 85 11.59 -0.88 1.28
CA LEU A 85 12.77 -0.63 0.45
C LEU A 85 12.54 -1.02 -1.02
N CYS A 86 12.86 -0.10 -1.93
CA CYS A 86 12.81 -0.31 -3.37
C CYS A 86 14.16 -0.03 -4.02
N ARG A 87 14.63 -0.95 -4.88
CA ARG A 87 15.90 -0.79 -5.60
C ARG A 87 15.74 -0.29 -7.04
N CYS A 88 14.51 -0.23 -7.55
CA CYS A 88 14.25 -0.03 -8.97
C CYS A 88 13.66 1.36 -9.28
N THR A 89 12.66 1.80 -8.52
CA THR A 89 11.85 2.98 -8.88
C THR A 89 12.40 4.32 -8.39
N GLY A 90 13.28 4.31 -7.38
CA GLY A 90 13.73 5.54 -6.73
C GLY A 90 12.64 6.28 -5.94
N TYR A 91 11.52 5.60 -5.59
CA TYR A 91 10.40 6.09 -4.76
C TYR A 91 9.51 7.20 -5.35
N THR A 92 10.04 8.09 -6.19
CA THR A 92 9.27 9.24 -6.72
C THR A 92 7.96 8.84 -7.40
N LYS A 93 7.98 7.75 -8.19
CA LYS A 93 6.77 7.22 -8.85
C LYS A 93 5.77 6.58 -7.89
N MET A 94 6.25 5.99 -6.78
CA MET A 94 5.37 5.45 -5.74
C MET A 94 4.65 6.58 -5.01
N VAL A 95 5.35 7.67 -4.67
CA VAL A 95 4.73 8.84 -4.03
C VAL A 95 3.64 9.42 -4.95
N ALA A 96 3.93 9.58 -6.24
CA ALA A 96 2.94 10.04 -7.23
C ALA A 96 1.72 9.10 -7.32
N ALA A 97 1.93 7.78 -7.31
CA ALA A 97 0.86 6.79 -7.35
C ALA A 97 -0.04 6.87 -6.10
N VAL A 98 0.53 7.00 -4.91
CA VAL A 98 -0.25 7.12 -3.68
C VAL A 98 -1.07 8.41 -3.67
N ARG A 99 -0.47 9.54 -4.08
CA ARG A 99 -1.19 10.81 -4.20
C ARG A 99 -2.38 10.71 -5.17
N ARG A 100 -2.15 10.14 -6.35
CA ARG A 100 -3.21 9.93 -7.34
C ARG A 100 -4.32 9.03 -6.83
N ALA A 101 -3.98 7.96 -6.11
CA ALA A 101 -4.98 7.09 -5.50
C ALA A 101 -5.81 7.85 -4.45
N ALA A 102 -5.19 8.69 -3.62
CA ALA A 102 -5.87 9.52 -2.63
C ALA A 102 -6.88 10.50 -3.26
N GLU A 103 -6.51 11.13 -4.39
CA GLU A 103 -7.39 12.00 -5.18
C GLU A 103 -8.62 11.23 -5.70
N VAL A 104 -8.39 10.10 -6.39
CA VAL A 104 -9.47 9.26 -6.94
C VAL A 104 -10.41 8.74 -5.84
N MET A 105 -9.86 8.32 -4.71
CA MET A 105 -10.66 7.81 -3.57
C MET A 105 -11.45 8.91 -2.85
N SER A 106 -11.01 10.17 -2.97
CA SER A 106 -11.70 11.34 -2.40
C SER A 106 -12.81 11.84 -3.34
N ASP A 107 -12.59 11.82 -4.65
CA ASP A 107 -13.56 12.27 -5.67
C ASP A 107 -14.71 11.28 -5.90
N GLY A 108 -14.50 10.00 -5.57
CA GLY A 108 -15.53 8.95 -5.65
C GLY A 108 -16.43 8.81 -4.41
N ARG A 109 -16.37 9.76 -3.46
CA ARG A 109 -17.27 9.83 -2.29
C ARG A 109 -18.46 10.75 -2.52
#